data_AF-A0A1I0MHT7-F1
#
_entry.id   AF-A0A1I0MHT7-F1
#
_cell.length_a   1.000
_cell.length_b   1.000
_cell.length_c   1.000
_cell.angle_alpha   90.00
_cell.angle_beta   90.00
_cell.angle_gamma   90.00
#
_symmetry.space_group_name_H-M   'P 1'
#
loop_
_entity.id
_entity.type
_entity.pdbx_description
1 polymer ?
#
loop_
_entity_poly.entity_id
_entity_poly.type
_entity_poly.pdbx_seq_one_letter_code
_entity_poly.pdbx_strand_id
1 'polypeptide(L)'
;MMYYERQKKPKPPLDYKSALQKVADYCAYQERSQQQVRDKLYDYGLHHDEVEEAISELITQGFINEERFARAYVRGKFRMRGWGRNKIRQGIRQHKISDYCLRKGFEEINPKAYYEKLLEHTEKKYCSISANSEYIIKGKLTQHLMGKGFEGDLIREAIEEVLSKGGD
;
A
#
# COMPACT_ATOMS: atom_id res chain seq x y z
N MET A 1 13.36 -2.30 -35.40
CA MET A 1 13.85 -3.33 -34.44
C MET A 1 12.61 -3.95 -33.79
N MET A 2 12.20 -5.15 -34.22
CA MET A 2 11.00 -5.83 -33.68
C MET A 2 11.41 -6.62 -32.42
N TYR A 3 10.85 -6.24 -31.27
CA TYR A 3 11.02 -7.02 -30.04
C TYR A 3 10.12 -8.26 -30.10
N TYR A 4 10.71 -9.45 -30.18
CA TYR A 4 9.99 -10.71 -29.97
C TYR A 4 9.66 -10.85 -28.48
N GLU A 5 8.37 -10.79 -28.15
CA GLU A 5 7.89 -11.19 -26.82
C GLU A 5 8.16 -12.69 -26.61
N ARG A 6 9.05 -12.99 -25.66
CA ARG A 6 9.36 -14.37 -25.27
C ARG A 6 8.13 -14.94 -24.57
N GLN A 7 7.27 -15.64 -25.29
CA GLN A 7 6.15 -16.37 -24.69
C GLN A 7 6.72 -17.42 -23.71
N LYS A 8 6.51 -17.21 -22.41
CA LYS A 8 6.88 -18.19 -21.39
C LYS A 8 5.97 -19.41 -21.56
N LYS A 9 6.55 -20.57 -21.88
CA LYS A 9 5.80 -21.84 -21.90
C LYS A 9 5.08 -22.03 -20.56
N PRO A 10 3.79 -22.44 -20.56
CA PRO A 10 3.07 -22.69 -19.32
C PRO A 10 3.80 -23.79 -18.55
N LYS A 11 4.04 -23.53 -17.26
CA LYS A 11 4.62 -24.54 -16.36
C LYS A 11 3.55 -25.59 -16.07
N PRO A 12 3.92 -26.88 -15.95
CA PRO A 12 2.97 -27.90 -15.53
C PRO A 12 2.43 -27.55 -14.13
N PRO A 13 1.15 -27.86 -13.84
CA PRO A 13 0.58 -27.71 -12.51
C PRO A 13 1.44 -28.43 -11.47
N LEU A 14 1.61 -27.81 -10.30
CA LEU A 14 2.26 -28.45 -9.17
C LEU A 14 1.27 -29.38 -8.47
N ASP A 15 1.78 -30.45 -7.86
CA ASP A 15 1.00 -31.20 -6.88
C ASP A 15 0.73 -30.33 -5.63
N TYR A 16 -0.37 -30.64 -4.93
CA TYR A 16 -0.83 -29.91 -3.75
C TYR A 16 0.27 -29.66 -2.73
N LYS A 17 1.03 -30.70 -2.36
CA LYS A 17 2.06 -30.62 -1.31
C LYS A 17 3.22 -29.70 -1.72
N SER A 18 3.67 -29.81 -2.97
CA SER A 18 4.70 -28.92 -3.52
C SER A 18 4.24 -27.47 -3.61
N ALA A 19 2.97 -27.23 -3.98
CA ALA A 19 2.41 -25.88 -4.02
C ALA A 19 2.27 -25.27 -2.62
N LEU A 20 1.78 -26.04 -1.66
CA LEU A 20 1.63 -25.63 -0.27
C LEU A 20 2.98 -25.23 0.34
N GLN A 21 4.02 -26.05 0.17
CA GLN A 21 5.37 -25.72 0.67
C GLN A 21 5.89 -24.41 0.05
N LYS A 22 5.77 -24.25 -1.28
CA LYS A 22 6.25 -23.03 -1.95
C LYS A 22 5.50 -21.78 -1.53
N VAL A 23 4.19 -21.88 -1.28
CA VAL A 23 3.41 -20.72 -0.84
C VAL A 23 3.65 -20.41 0.63
N ALA A 24 3.94 -21.41 1.47
CA ALA A 24 4.38 -21.21 2.85
C ALA A 24 5.70 -20.40 2.87
N ASP A 25 6.69 -20.79 2.05
CA ASP A 25 7.95 -20.03 1.90
C ASP A 25 7.70 -18.59 1.42
N TYR A 26 6.74 -18.41 0.50
CA TYR A 26 6.33 -17.10 -0.02
C TYR A 26 5.70 -16.20 1.06
N CYS A 27 4.99 -16.78 2.03
CA CYS A 27 4.43 -16.08 3.19
C CYS A 27 5.47 -15.86 4.30
N ALA A 28 6.41 -16.80 4.48
CA ALA A 28 7.51 -16.66 5.43
C ALA A 28 8.47 -15.52 5.06
N TYR A 29 8.67 -15.27 3.76
CA TYR A 29 9.52 -14.18 3.28
C TYR A 29 8.95 -12.78 3.58
N GLN A 30 7.63 -12.60 3.47
CA GLN A 30 6.95 -11.35 3.82
C GLN A 30 5.45 -11.59 3.99
N GLU A 31 4.80 -10.75 4.79
CA GLU A 31 3.35 -10.80 4.97
C GLU A 31 2.59 -10.75 3.65
N ARG A 32 1.60 -11.65 3.52
CA ARG A 32 0.73 -11.76 2.35
C ARG A 32 -0.74 -11.68 2.76
N SER A 33 -1.53 -11.03 1.92
CA SER A 33 -2.99 -11.12 1.99
C SER A 33 -3.47 -12.48 1.49
N GLN A 34 -4.63 -12.92 1.96
CA GLN A 34 -5.28 -14.12 1.43
C GLN A 34 -5.48 -14.03 -0.09
N GLN A 35 -5.84 -12.85 -0.62
CA GLN A 35 -6.00 -12.67 -2.06
C GLN A 35 -4.68 -12.91 -2.82
N GLN A 36 -3.54 -12.43 -2.33
CA GLN A 36 -2.25 -12.69 -2.98
C GLN A 36 -1.87 -14.16 -2.96
N VAL A 37 -2.16 -14.86 -1.86
CA VAL A 37 -1.90 -16.30 -1.75
C VAL A 37 -2.79 -17.09 -2.70
N ARG A 38 -4.08 -16.73 -2.76
CA ARG A 38 -5.04 -17.30 -3.71
C ARG A 38 -4.55 -17.16 -5.16
N ASP A 39 -4.19 -15.95 -5.56
CA ASP A 39 -3.65 -15.68 -6.90
C ASP A 39 -2.38 -16.52 -7.15
N LYS A 40 -1.53 -16.68 -6.12
CA LYS A 40 -0.28 -17.43 -6.23
C LYS A 40 -0.49 -18.95 -6.36
N LEU A 41 -1.51 -19.50 -5.71
CA LEU A 41 -1.86 -20.91 -5.82
C LEU A 41 -2.50 -21.22 -7.18
N TYR A 42 -3.32 -20.31 -7.72
CA TYR A 42 -3.81 -20.42 -9.10
C TYR A 42 -2.67 -20.34 -10.12
N ASP A 43 -1.65 -19.49 -9.90
CA ASP A 43 -0.42 -19.47 -10.73
C ASP A 43 0.34 -20.81 -10.70
N TYR A 44 0.17 -21.61 -9.64
CA TYR A 44 0.73 -22.96 -9.52
C TYR A 44 -0.15 -24.05 -10.14
N GLY A 45 -1.32 -23.69 -10.64
CA GLY A 45 -2.23 -24.59 -11.35
C GLY A 45 -3.22 -25.36 -10.46
N LEU A 46 -3.37 -24.97 -9.18
CA LEU A 46 -4.35 -25.58 -8.28
C LEU A 46 -5.78 -25.16 -8.64
N HIS A 47 -6.73 -26.04 -8.37
CA HIS A 47 -8.15 -25.77 -8.56
C HIS A 47 -8.79 -25.15 -7.30
N HIS A 48 -10.01 -24.63 -7.45
CA HIS A 48 -10.68 -23.85 -6.40
C HIS A 48 -10.66 -24.53 -5.01
N ASP A 49 -11.06 -25.80 -4.95
CA ASP A 49 -11.16 -26.55 -3.69
C ASP A 49 -9.79 -26.69 -3.01
N GLU A 50 -8.76 -27.04 -3.79
CA GLU A 50 -7.37 -27.13 -3.31
C GLU A 50 -6.85 -25.78 -2.81
N VAL A 51 -7.20 -24.69 -3.49
CA VAL A 51 -6.78 -23.34 -3.11
C VAL A 51 -7.38 -22.93 -1.77
N GLU A 52 -8.68 -23.14 -1.57
CA GLU A 52 -9.34 -22.79 -0.31
C GLU A 52 -8.88 -23.70 0.84
N GLU A 53 -8.64 -24.99 0.58
CA GLU A 53 -8.05 -25.91 1.55
C GLU A 53 -6.66 -25.43 1.99
N ALA A 54 -5.78 -25.12 1.03
CA ALA A 54 -4.43 -24.63 1.33
C ALA A 54 -4.45 -23.30 2.11
N ILE A 55 -5.35 -22.37 1.76
CA ILE A 55 -5.51 -21.11 2.50
C ILE A 55 -5.93 -21.39 3.95
N SER A 56 -6.91 -22.27 4.17
CA SER A 56 -7.35 -22.66 5.51
C SER A 56 -6.20 -23.26 6.35
N GLU A 57 -5.41 -24.15 5.74
CA GLU A 57 -4.25 -24.76 6.38
C GLU A 57 -3.19 -23.70 6.76
N LEU A 58 -2.86 -22.80 5.84
CA LEU A 58 -1.87 -21.74 6.07
C LEU A 58 -2.33 -20.71 7.11
N ILE A 59 -3.63 -20.42 7.20
CA ILE A 59 -4.19 -19.59 8.28
C ILE A 59 -4.04 -20.31 9.61
N THR A 60 -4.41 -21.59 9.67
CA THR A 60 -4.34 -22.41 10.89
C THR A 60 -2.90 -22.54 11.40
N GLN A 61 -1.93 -22.69 10.50
CA GLN A 61 -0.50 -22.73 10.81
C GLN A 61 0.11 -21.34 11.06
N GLY A 62 -0.67 -20.27 10.91
CA GLY A 62 -0.23 -18.90 11.17
C GLY A 62 0.63 -18.25 10.08
N PHE A 63 0.82 -18.90 8.93
CA PHE A 63 1.51 -18.29 7.78
C PHE A 63 0.74 -17.09 7.24
N ILE A 64 -0.59 -17.15 7.22
CA ILE A 64 -1.45 -16.06 6.75
C ILE A 64 -2.17 -15.40 7.93
N ASN A 65 -2.07 -14.08 8.02
CA ASN A 65 -2.86 -13.28 8.94
C ASN A 65 -3.16 -11.91 8.32
N GLU A 66 -4.44 -11.62 8.09
CA GLU A 66 -4.87 -10.40 7.40
C GLU A 66 -4.59 -9.13 8.22
N GLU A 67 -4.66 -9.21 9.56
CA GLU A 67 -4.32 -8.08 10.42
C GLU A 67 -2.82 -7.76 10.32
N ARG A 68 -1.94 -8.78 10.42
CA ARG A 68 -0.48 -8.59 10.26
C ARG A 68 -0.15 -8.01 8.89
N PHE A 69 -0.79 -8.51 7.84
CA PHE A 69 -0.65 -7.96 6.49
C PHE A 69 -1.09 -6.49 6.43
N ALA A 70 -2.26 -6.14 6.96
CA ALA A 70 -2.76 -4.76 6.95
C ALA A 70 -1.81 -3.80 7.67
N ARG A 71 -1.32 -4.17 8.86
CA ARG A 71 -0.33 -3.40 9.61
C ARG A 71 0.97 -3.21 8.83
N ALA A 72 1.53 -4.28 8.28
CA ALA A 72 2.75 -4.22 7.48
C ALA A 72 2.58 -3.35 6.22
N TYR A 73 1.45 -3.50 5.52
CA TYR A 73 1.13 -2.72 4.32
C TYR A 73 1.03 -1.24 4.64
N VAL A 74 0.20 -0.86 5.61
CA VAL A 74 -0.04 0.55 5.99
C VAL A 74 1.28 1.19 6.45
N ARG A 75 1.99 0.55 7.38
CA ARG A 75 3.29 1.02 7.87
C ARG A 75 4.30 1.20 6.73
N GLY A 76 4.37 0.23 5.82
CA GLY A 76 5.27 0.28 4.66
C GLY A 76 4.93 1.40 3.68
N LYS A 77 3.66 1.58 3.32
CA LYS A 77 3.23 2.67 2.41
C LYS A 77 3.46 4.05 3.01
N PHE A 78 3.19 4.21 4.30
CA PHE A 78 3.48 5.46 4.99
C PHE A 78 4.99 5.73 5.04
N ARG A 79 5.79 4.83 5.63
CA ARG A 79 7.23 5.05 5.84
C ARG A 79 8.03 5.13 4.55
N MET A 80 7.78 4.23 3.60
CA MET A 80 8.62 4.11 2.40
C MET A 80 8.13 4.98 1.23
N ARG A 81 6.83 5.30 1.16
CA ARG A 81 6.26 6.04 0.03
C ARG A 81 5.70 7.41 0.41
N GLY A 82 5.58 7.72 1.70
CA GLY A 82 4.96 8.96 2.18
C GLY A 82 3.50 9.08 1.74
N TRP A 83 2.77 7.97 1.72
CA TRP A 83 1.36 8.00 1.33
C TRP A 83 0.48 8.44 2.49
N GLY A 84 -0.50 9.28 2.17
CA GLY A 84 -1.60 9.61 3.07
C GLY A 84 -2.65 8.49 3.15
N ARG A 85 -3.53 8.56 4.15
CA ARG A 85 -4.52 7.50 4.46
C ARG A 85 -5.43 7.18 3.29
N ASN A 86 -5.84 8.17 2.49
CA ASN A 86 -6.73 7.95 1.34
C ASN A 86 -6.06 7.08 0.28
N LYS A 87 -4.78 7.33 -0.01
CA LYS A 87 -4.04 6.55 -1.00
C LYS A 87 -3.69 5.16 -0.50
N ILE A 88 -3.40 5.02 0.81
CA ILE A 88 -3.24 3.72 1.44
C ILE A 88 -4.54 2.90 1.34
N ARG A 89 -5.69 3.51 1.67
CA ARG A 89 -6.99 2.86 1.55
C ARG A 89 -7.30 2.47 0.10
N GLN A 90 -7.01 3.33 -0.86
CA GLN A 90 -7.18 2.98 -2.28
C GLN A 90 -6.30 1.80 -2.69
N GLY A 91 -5.01 1.83 -2.31
CA GLY A 91 -4.05 0.81 -2.70
C GLY A 91 -4.29 -0.56 -2.07
N ILE A 92 -4.90 -0.62 -0.88
CA ILE A 92 -5.15 -1.88 -0.18
C ILE A 92 -6.44 -2.58 -0.66
N ARG A 93 -7.35 -1.89 -1.36
CA ARG A 93 -8.67 -2.43 -1.78
C ARG A 93 -8.58 -3.73 -2.57
N GLN A 94 -7.60 -3.85 -3.45
CA GLN A 94 -7.40 -5.06 -4.26
C GLN A 94 -7.11 -6.32 -3.41
N HIS A 95 -6.65 -6.15 -2.17
CA HIS A 95 -6.35 -7.24 -1.26
C HIS A 95 -7.56 -7.73 -0.47
N LYS A 96 -8.74 -7.11 -0.65
CA LYS A 96 -10.03 -7.48 -0.02
C LYS A 96 -9.97 -7.57 1.51
N ILE A 97 -9.13 -6.74 2.12
CA ILE A 97 -8.95 -6.68 3.57
C ILE A 97 -10.20 -6.07 4.23
N SER A 98 -10.66 -6.70 5.31
CA SER A 98 -11.79 -6.19 6.10
C SER A 98 -11.52 -4.81 6.69
N ASP A 99 -12.58 -4.02 6.90
CA ASP A 99 -12.47 -2.69 7.51
C ASP A 99 -11.89 -2.76 8.94
N TYR A 100 -12.16 -3.84 9.67
CA TYR A 100 -11.55 -4.11 10.97
C TYR A 100 -10.02 -4.18 10.87
N CYS A 101 -9.49 -5.03 9.98
CA CYS A 101 -8.05 -5.20 9.80
C CYS A 101 -7.39 -3.91 9.28
N LEU A 102 -8.06 -3.21 8.38
CA LEU A 102 -7.58 -1.93 7.87
C LEU A 102 -7.49 -0.86 8.97
N ARG A 103 -8.51 -0.78 9.85
CA ARG A 103 -8.47 0.10 11.02
C ARG A 103 -7.30 -0.24 11.93
N LYS A 104 -7.06 -1.52 12.20
CA LYS A 104 -5.88 -1.99 12.93
C LYS A 104 -4.56 -1.61 12.25
N GLY A 105 -4.52 -1.66 10.92
CA GLY A 105 -3.36 -1.18 10.15
C GLY A 105 -3.09 0.32 10.34
N PHE A 106 -4.13 1.16 10.38
CA PHE A 106 -3.97 2.60 10.59
C PHE A 106 -3.51 2.98 12.00
N GLU A 107 -3.69 2.12 13.01
CA GLU A 107 -3.13 2.31 14.36
C GLU A 107 -1.59 2.30 14.34
N GLU A 108 -0.95 1.78 13.29
CA GLU A 108 0.53 1.82 13.11
C GLU A 108 1.08 3.21 12.77
N ILE A 109 0.21 4.15 12.41
CA ILE A 109 0.61 5.50 12.03
C ILE A 109 0.42 6.43 13.23
N ASN A 110 1.53 6.89 13.80
CA ASN A 110 1.50 7.94 14.81
C ASN A 110 0.96 9.26 14.20
N PRO A 111 -0.06 9.91 14.80
CA PRO A 111 -0.66 11.12 14.24
C PRO A 111 0.33 12.29 14.07
N LYS A 112 1.26 12.48 15.01
CA LYS A 112 2.28 13.54 14.93
C LYS A 112 3.24 13.26 13.77
N ALA A 113 3.77 12.04 13.69
CA ALA A 113 4.64 11.65 12.57
C ALA A 113 3.94 11.75 11.20
N TYR A 114 2.63 11.49 11.16
CA TYR A 114 1.81 11.64 9.96
C TYR A 114 1.75 13.09 9.49
N TYR A 115 1.49 14.02 10.41
CA TYR A 115 1.45 15.45 10.10
C TYR A 115 2.84 16.00 9.74
N GLU A 116 3.89 15.58 10.44
CA GLU A 116 5.28 15.93 10.08
C GLU A 116 5.63 15.48 8.66
N LYS A 117 5.21 14.27 8.26
CA LYS A 117 5.41 13.78 6.88
C LYS A 117 4.63 14.60 5.85
N LEU A 118 3.43 15.06 6.20
CA LEU A 118 2.64 15.97 5.38
C LEU A 118 3.37 17.31 5.20
N LEU A 119 3.82 17.94 6.29
CA LEU A 119 4.59 19.18 6.23
C LEU A 119 5.86 19.03 5.37
N GLU A 120 6.61 17.93 5.54
CA GLU A 120 7.79 17.64 4.71
C GLU A 120 7.45 17.60 3.21
N HIS A 121 6.30 17.02 2.84
CA HIS A 121 5.84 17.02 1.45
C HIS A 121 5.44 18.42 0.98
N THR A 122 4.75 19.18 1.82
CA THR A 122 4.32 20.55 1.55
C THR A 122 5.52 21.46 1.31
N GLU A 123 6.49 21.49 2.23
CA GLU A 123 7.70 22.30 2.16
C GLU A 123 8.54 21.97 0.93
N LYS A 124 8.83 20.68 0.71
CA LYS A 124 9.59 20.25 -0.49
C LYS A 124 8.89 20.66 -1.78
N LYS A 125 7.56 20.57 -1.82
CA LYS A 125 6.82 21.00 -3.01
C LYS A 125 6.82 22.51 -3.15
N TYR A 126 6.66 23.24 -2.05
CA TYR A 126 6.66 24.70 -2.01
C TYR A 126 7.97 25.27 -2.58
N CYS A 127 9.13 24.78 -2.13
CA CYS A 127 10.43 25.20 -2.66
C CYS A 127 10.62 24.93 -4.16
N SER A 128 9.84 24.01 -4.75
CA SER A 128 9.88 23.70 -6.19
C SER A 128 8.94 24.58 -7.04
N ILE A 129 8.05 25.35 -6.43
CA ILE A 129 7.06 26.15 -7.14
C ILE A 129 7.65 27.52 -7.45
N SER A 130 7.83 27.80 -8.74
CA SER A 130 8.00 29.16 -9.23
C SER A 130 6.62 29.72 -9.60
N ALA A 131 6.07 30.59 -8.74
CA ALA A 131 4.83 31.34 -8.97
C ALA A 131 4.78 32.54 -8.01
N ASN A 132 4.22 33.65 -8.47
CA ASN A 132 4.12 34.88 -7.68
C ASN A 132 2.76 35.05 -6.98
N SER A 133 1.78 34.20 -7.32
CA SER A 133 0.43 34.27 -6.76
C SER A 133 0.22 33.18 -5.72
N GLU A 134 -0.12 33.59 -4.50
CA GLU A 134 -0.45 32.68 -3.40
C GLU A 134 -1.58 31.71 -3.77
N TYR A 135 -2.60 32.18 -4.50
CA TYR A 135 -3.68 31.33 -5.00
C TYR A 135 -3.17 30.18 -5.88
N ILE A 136 -2.24 30.47 -6.79
CA ILE A 136 -1.62 29.47 -7.67
C ILE A 136 -0.75 28.50 -6.88
N ILE A 137 0.01 29.01 -5.89
CA ILE A 137 0.83 28.19 -5.00
C ILE A 137 -0.05 27.20 -4.22
N LYS A 138 -1.10 27.70 -3.55
CA LYS A 138 -2.08 26.90 -2.80
C LYS A 138 -2.68 25.81 -3.68
N GLY A 139 -3.12 26.15 -4.90
CA GLY A 139 -3.67 25.18 -5.85
C GLY A 139 -2.68 24.05 -6.20
N LYS A 140 -1.42 24.39 -6.51
CA LYS A 140 -0.36 23.41 -6.84
C LYS A 140 -0.01 22.52 -5.65
N LEU A 141 0.04 23.07 -4.43
CA LEU A 141 0.29 22.31 -3.20
C LEU A 141 -0.87 21.33 -2.94
N THR A 142 -2.11 21.81 -2.97
CA THR A 142 -3.30 20.98 -2.78
C THR A 142 -3.32 19.81 -3.76
N GLN A 143 -3.12 20.08 -5.06
CA GLN A 143 -3.10 19.01 -6.07
C GLN A 143 -2.00 17.97 -5.80
N HIS A 144 -0.80 18.41 -5.42
CA HIS A 144 0.30 17.52 -5.09
C HIS A 144 -0.04 16.61 -3.90
N LEU A 145 -0.54 17.20 -2.82
CA LEU A 145 -0.82 16.50 -1.57
C LEU A 145 -2.05 15.59 -1.67
N MET A 146 -3.08 15.99 -2.41
CA MET A 146 -4.18 15.10 -2.79
C MET A 146 -3.68 13.91 -3.59
N GLY A 147 -2.74 14.12 -4.52
CA GLY A 147 -2.08 13.03 -5.27
C GLY A 147 -1.23 12.10 -4.39
N LYS A 148 -0.76 12.58 -3.23
CA LYS A 148 -0.12 11.77 -2.18
C LYS A 148 -1.13 11.07 -1.26
N GLY A 149 -2.39 11.50 -1.27
CA GLY A 149 -3.50 10.86 -0.56
C GLY A 149 -3.76 11.38 0.85
N PHE A 150 -3.32 12.59 1.18
CA PHE A 150 -3.64 13.22 2.45
C PHE A 150 -5.09 13.75 2.46
N GLU A 151 -5.66 13.91 3.64
CA GLU A 151 -7.00 14.40 3.88
C GLU A 151 -7.07 15.93 3.67
N GLY A 152 -8.18 16.43 3.10
CA GLY A 152 -8.26 17.81 2.61
C GLY A 152 -8.18 18.88 3.70
N ASP A 153 -8.72 18.57 4.88
CA ASP A 153 -8.60 19.35 6.11
C ASP A 153 -7.14 19.51 6.53
N LEU A 154 -6.41 18.41 6.64
CA LEU A 154 -4.98 18.44 7.01
C LEU A 154 -4.11 19.13 5.95
N ILE A 155 -4.43 18.94 4.67
CA ILE A 155 -3.76 19.63 3.56
C ILE A 155 -3.88 21.13 3.72
N ARG A 156 -5.09 21.63 4.02
CA ARG A 156 -5.34 23.06 4.20
C ARG A 156 -4.52 23.62 5.35
N GLU A 157 -4.54 22.96 6.50
CA GLU A 157 -3.75 23.34 7.68
C GLU A 157 -2.25 23.39 7.38
N ALA A 158 -1.71 22.34 6.75
CA ALA A 158 -0.28 22.27 6.44
C ALA A 158 0.17 23.36 5.45
N ILE A 159 -0.68 23.72 4.48
CA ILE A 159 -0.39 24.80 3.53
C ILE A 159 -0.41 26.16 4.24
N GLU A 160 -1.40 26.42 5.10
CA GLU A 160 -1.48 27.63 5.90
C GLU A 160 -0.24 27.78 6.80
N GLU A 161 0.19 26.69 7.46
CA GLU A 161 1.39 26.67 8.30
C GLU A 161 2.66 27.01 7.49
N VAL A 162 2.89 26.36 6.35
CA VAL A 162 4.10 26.59 5.53
C VAL A 162 4.14 28.01 4.96
N LEU A 163 3.02 28.55 4.51
CA LEU A 163 2.96 29.91 3.98
C LEU A 163 3.16 30.96 5.08
N SER A 164 2.69 30.72 6.30
CA SER A 164 2.92 31.62 7.44
C SER A 164 4.39 31.70 7.84
N LYS A 165 5.16 30.61 7.70
CA LYS A 165 6.60 30.57 8.01
C LYS A 165 7.49 31.16 6.92
N GLY A 166 7.00 31.25 5.67
CA GLY A 166 7.74 31.77 4.53
C GLY A 166 7.58 33.29 4.30
N GLY A 167 6.92 33.98 5.24
CA GLY A 167 6.68 35.43 5.18
C GLY A 167 7.69 36.29 5.96
N ASP A 168 8.68 35.66 6.60
CA ASP A 168 9.80 36.32 7.31
C ASP A 168 11.10 36.31 6.48
#